data_AF-A0A8B6XRY0-F1
#
_entry.id   AF-A0A8B6XRY0-F1
#
_cell.length_a   1.000
_cell.length_b   1.000
_cell.length_c   1.000
_cell.angle_alpha   90.00
_cell.angle_beta   90.00
_cell.angle_gamma   90.00
#
_symmetry.space_group_name_H-M   'P 1'
#
loop_
_entity.id
_entity.type
_entity.pdbx_description
1 polymer ?
#
loop_
_entity_poly.entity_id
_entity_poly.type
_entity_poly.pdbx_seq_one_letter_code
_entity_poly.pdbx_strand_id
1 'polypeptide(L)'
;MCNLKEVIFSEQWDRARLMVRFLSDLINCNFLVAASLISFLETLMNAALQIGVPQVRSDWFVYSILSSLPWCGKELSTKKPNEFGRLLESIEVFI
;
A
#
# COMPACT_ATOMS: atom_id res chain seq x y z
N MET A 1 -15.91 0.10 15.12
CA MET A 1 -14.52 0.32 14.66
C MET A 1 -14.55 0.19 13.15
N CYS A 2 -14.47 1.29 12.40
CA CYS A 2 -14.66 1.23 10.95
C CYS A 2 -13.51 0.49 10.27
N ASN A 3 -13.84 -0.49 9.43
CA ASN A 3 -12.84 -1.23 8.65
C ASN A 3 -12.37 -0.37 7.46
N LEU A 4 -11.15 -0.62 6.94
CA LEU A 4 -10.59 0.08 5.79
C LEU A 4 -11.56 0.12 4.60
N LYS A 5 -12.26 -0.99 4.34
CA LYS A 5 -13.28 -1.08 3.29
C LYS A 5 -14.38 -0.04 3.48
N GLU A 6 -14.92 0.08 4.69
CA GLU A 6 -16.00 1.03 5.01
C GLU A 6 -15.53 2.48 4.87
N VAL A 7 -14.28 2.76 5.24
CA VAL A 7 -13.68 4.10 5.14
C VAL A 7 -13.49 4.49 3.67
N ILE A 8 -13.09 3.55 2.81
CA ILE A 8 -13.00 3.76 1.36
C ILE A 8 -14.40 3.98 0.74
N PHE A 9 -15.40 3.15 1.12
CA PHE A 9 -16.79 3.33 0.66
C PHE A 9 -17.40 4.66 1.13
N SER A 10 -16.97 5.17 2.29
CA SER A 10 -17.41 6.47 2.81
C SER A 10 -16.60 7.65 2.26
N GLU A 11 -15.75 7.43 1.25
CA GLU A 11 -14.91 8.44 0.60
C GLU A 11 -13.96 9.18 1.57
N GLN A 12 -13.63 8.57 2.71
CA GLN A 12 -12.72 9.13 3.72
C GLN A 12 -11.26 8.80 3.36
N TRP A 13 -10.79 9.34 2.23
CA TRP A 13 -9.48 9.02 1.64
C TRP A 13 -8.29 9.29 2.56
N ASP A 14 -8.28 10.40 3.31
CA ASP A 14 -7.21 10.69 4.27
C ASP A 14 -7.16 9.68 5.41
N ARG A 15 -8.33 9.27 5.91
CA ARG A 15 -8.43 8.27 6.98
C ARG A 15 -7.99 6.90 6.49
N ALA A 16 -8.39 6.52 5.27
CA ALA A 16 -7.95 5.27 4.64
C ALA A 16 -6.41 5.25 4.49
N ARG A 17 -5.80 6.37 4.07
CA ARG A 17 -4.33 6.49 3.99
C ARG A 17 -3.66 6.27 5.35
N LEU A 18 -4.19 6.88 6.41
CA LEU A 18 -3.68 6.67 7.77
C LEU A 18 -3.83 5.22 8.24
N MET A 19 -4.88 4.52 7.84
CA MET A 19 -5.04 3.10 8.13
C MET A 19 -4.02 2.23 7.38
N VAL A 20 -3.70 2.53 6.12
CA VAL A 20 -2.63 1.85 5.36
C VAL A 20 -1.27 2.06 6.02
N ARG A 21 -0.98 3.29 6.46
CA ARG A 21 0.23 3.60 7.22
C ARG A 21 0.28 2.84 8.55
N PHE A 22 -0.82 2.79 9.28
CA PHE A 22 -0.91 2.04 10.52
C PHE A 22 -0.63 0.54 10.31
N LEU A 23 -1.23 -0.08 9.28
CA LEU A 23 -0.94 -1.47 8.91
C LEU A 23 0.53 -1.70 8.56
N SER A 24 1.16 -0.72 7.92
CA SER A 24 2.57 -0.77 7.56
C SER A 24 3.48 -0.76 8.79
N ASP A 25 3.12 0.00 9.82
CA ASP A 25 3.90 0.07 11.06
C ASP A 25 3.74 -1.17 11.95
N LEU A 26 2.62 -1.91 11.83
CA LEU A 26 2.42 -3.17 12.56
C LEU A 26 3.43 -4.26 12.22
N ILE A 27 4.09 -4.17 11.06
CA ILE A 27 5.22 -5.02 10.71
C ILE A 27 6.39 -4.81 11.68
N ASN A 28 6.68 -3.55 12.04
CA ASN A 28 7.79 -3.22 12.94
C ASN A 28 7.55 -3.77 14.34
N CYS A 29 6.29 -3.89 14.75
CA CYS A 29 5.86 -4.52 15.99
C CYS A 29 5.85 -6.07 15.94
N ASN A 30 6.22 -6.69 14.80
CA ASN A 30 6.10 -8.13 14.53
C ASN A 30 4.66 -8.69 14.69
N PHE A 31 3.65 -7.82 14.65
CA PHE A 31 2.25 -8.22 14.70
C PHE A 31 1.76 -8.71 13.33
N LEU A 32 2.26 -8.08 12.26
CA LEU A 32 1.95 -8.44 10.88
C LEU A 32 3.16 -9.08 10.19
N VAL A 33 2.91 -10.11 9.38
CA VAL A 33 3.96 -10.77 8.59
C VAL A 33 4.25 -9.96 7.32
N ALA A 34 5.54 -9.81 6.98
CA ALA A 34 5.98 -9.05 5.80
C ALA A 34 5.33 -9.50 4.48
N ALA A 35 5.15 -10.81 4.30
CA ALA A 35 4.48 -11.36 3.12
C ALA A 35 3.03 -10.85 2.99
N SER A 36 2.29 -10.74 4.09
CA SER A 36 0.90 -10.28 4.09
C SER A 36 0.79 -8.80 3.73
N LEU A 37 1.72 -7.95 4.21
CA LEU A 37 1.72 -6.54 3.82
C LEU A 37 2.10 -6.37 2.35
N ILE A 38 3.10 -7.09 1.84
CA ILE A 38 3.47 -6.99 0.42
C ILE A 38 2.30 -7.39 -0.47
N SER A 39 1.65 -8.52 -0.19
CA SER A 39 0.47 -8.95 -0.94
C SER A 39 -0.66 -7.92 -0.87
N PHE A 40 -0.83 -7.25 0.27
CA PHE A 40 -1.76 -6.14 0.40
C PHE A 40 -1.37 -4.92 -0.46
N LEU A 41 -0.11 -4.49 -0.45
CA LEU A 41 0.39 -3.38 -1.27
C LEU A 41 0.32 -3.70 -2.77
N GLU A 42 0.63 -4.93 -3.18
CA GLU A 42 0.45 -5.42 -4.56
C GLU A 42 -1.02 -5.35 -4.97
N THR A 43 -1.95 -5.65 -4.07
CA THR A 43 -3.39 -5.52 -4.36
C THR A 43 -3.79 -4.06 -4.60
N LEU A 44 -3.23 -3.11 -3.83
CA LEU A 44 -3.44 -1.68 -4.07
C LEU A 44 -2.81 -1.24 -5.39
N MET A 45 -1.62 -1.75 -5.72
CA MET A 45 -0.95 -1.46 -6.99
C MET A 45 -1.77 -1.98 -8.19
N ASN A 46 -2.30 -3.20 -8.10
CA ASN A 46 -3.18 -3.76 -9.12
C ASN A 46 -4.46 -2.93 -9.30
N ALA A 47 -4.99 -2.33 -8.23
CA ALA A 47 -6.13 -1.42 -8.31
C ALA A 47 -5.76 -0.09 -8.99
N ALA A 48 -4.51 0.37 -8.87
CA ALA A 48 -4.01 1.56 -9.56
C ALA A 48 -3.83 1.33 -11.08
N LEU A 49 -3.45 0.11 -11.48
CA LEU A 49 -3.22 -0.26 -12.89
C LEU A 49 -4.50 -0.60 -13.67
N GLN A 50 -5.69 -0.43 -13.07
CA GLN A 50 -6.95 -0.70 -13.76
C GLN A 50 -7.16 0.26 -14.94
N ILE A 51 -7.50 -0.30 -16.11
CA ILE A 51 -7.77 0.49 -17.32
C ILE A 51 -9.16 1.13 -17.23
N GLY A 52 -9.29 2.37 -17.68
CA GLY A 52 -10.57 3.08 -17.75
C GLY A 52 -11.03 3.72 -16.44
N VAL A 53 -10.14 3.85 -15.45
CA VAL A 53 -10.42 4.58 -14.20
C VAL A 53 -9.84 6.00 -14.25
N PRO A 54 -10.40 6.97 -13.49
CA PRO A 54 -9.83 8.30 -13.38
C PRO A 54 -8.41 8.27 -12.80
N GLN A 55 -7.50 9.06 -13.36
CA GLN A 55 -6.09 9.12 -12.92
C GLN A 55 -5.96 9.41 -11.42
N VAL A 56 -6.78 10.34 -10.90
CA VAL A 56 -6.79 10.70 -9.47
C VAL A 56 -7.04 9.52 -8.52
N ARG A 57 -7.75 8.48 -8.98
CA ARG A 57 -7.97 7.25 -8.21
C ARG A 57 -6.69 6.41 -8.17
N SER A 58 -6.04 6.22 -9.31
CA SER A 58 -4.78 5.49 -9.40
C SER A 58 -3.67 6.18 -8.62
N ASP A 59 -3.58 7.50 -8.76
CA ASP A 59 -2.63 8.34 -8.02
C ASP A 59 -2.81 8.17 -6.50
N TRP A 60 -4.05 8.10 -6.02
CA TRP A 60 -4.31 7.91 -4.58
C TRP A 60 -3.79 6.56 -4.07
N PHE A 61 -3.96 5.48 -4.85
CA PHE A 61 -3.45 4.16 -4.46
C PHE A 61 -1.92 4.14 -4.43
N VAL A 62 -1.27 4.67 -5.47
CA VAL A 62 0.20 4.73 -5.54
C VAL A 62 0.76 5.65 -4.45
N TYR A 63 0.14 6.81 -4.25
CA TYR A 63 0.51 7.72 -3.16
C TYR A 63 0.33 7.07 -1.78
N SER A 64 -0.73 6.29 -1.57
CA SER A 64 -0.93 5.57 -0.31
C SER A 64 0.18 4.56 -0.04
N ILE A 65 0.64 3.83 -1.08
CA ILE A 65 1.77 2.89 -0.98
C ILE A 65 3.07 3.66 -0.71
N LEU A 66 3.41 4.66 -1.55
CA LEU A 66 4.64 5.44 -1.42
C LEU A 66 4.73 6.14 -0.07
N SER A 67 3.62 6.73 0.37
CA SER A 67 3.57 7.40 1.66
C SER A 67 3.82 6.41 2.78
N SER A 68 3.46 5.12 2.69
CA SER A 68 3.67 4.15 3.77
C SER A 68 5.08 3.56 3.84
N LEU A 69 5.85 3.62 2.75
CA LEU A 69 7.20 3.04 2.65
C LEU A 69 8.23 3.55 3.68
N PRO A 70 8.23 4.82 4.13
CA PRO A 70 9.15 5.27 5.17
C PRO A 70 9.02 4.48 6.49
N TRP A 71 7.87 3.87 6.77
CA TRP A 71 7.64 3.10 8.00
C TRP A 71 8.01 1.62 7.83
N CYS A 72 7.70 1.00 6.69
CA CYS A 72 7.88 -0.45 6.51
C CYS A 72 9.00 -0.84 5.52
N GLY A 73 9.54 0.10 4.75
CA GLY A 73 10.41 -0.19 3.61
C GLY A 73 11.71 -0.91 3.96
N LYS A 74 12.32 -0.58 5.12
CA LYS A 74 13.51 -1.29 5.60
C LYS A 74 13.21 -2.75 5.94
N GLU A 75 12.09 -2.98 6.61
CA GLU A 75 11.69 -4.32 7.05
C GLU A 75 11.27 -5.19 5.85
N LEU A 76 10.55 -4.59 4.89
CA LEU A 76 10.17 -5.25 3.65
C LEU A 76 11.38 -5.61 2.78
N SER A 77 12.32 -4.68 2.59
CA SER A 77 13.53 -4.94 1.81
C SER A 77 14.43 -6.00 2.47
N THR A 78 14.46 -6.06 3.79
CA THR A 78 15.25 -7.08 4.52
C THR A 78 14.59 -8.46 4.46
N LYS A 79 13.28 -8.56 4.73
CA LYS A 79 12.58 -9.85 4.82
C LYS A 79 12.17 -10.40 3.45
N LYS A 80 11.91 -9.54 2.48
CA LYS A 80 11.27 -9.86 1.19
C LYS A 80 11.83 -8.99 0.03
N PRO A 81 13.15 -9.03 -0.24
CA PRO A 81 13.81 -8.14 -1.20
C PRO A 81 13.28 -8.29 -2.63
N ASN A 82 13.01 -9.52 -3.08
CA ASN A 82 12.58 -9.79 -4.45
C ASN A 82 11.16 -9.27 -4.71
N GLU A 83 10.22 -9.56 -3.80
CA GLU A 83 8.84 -9.11 -3.93
C GLU A 83 8.75 -7.59 -3.75
N PHE A 84 9.51 -7.02 -2.84
CA PHE A 84 9.60 -5.58 -2.67
C PHE A 84 10.19 -4.88 -3.92
N GLY A 85 11.23 -5.44 -4.54
CA GLY A 85 11.80 -4.93 -5.78
C GLY A 85 10.79 -4.90 -6.93
N ARG A 86 10.02 -5.97 -7.12
CA ARG A 86 8.96 -6.04 -8.15
C ARG A 86 7.85 -5.00 -7.93
N LEU A 87 7.50 -4.75 -6.66
CA LEU A 87 6.53 -3.70 -6.32
C LEU A 87 7.07 -2.31 -6.71
N LEU A 88 8.35 -2.03 -6.40
CA LEU A 88 8.98 -0.75 -6.76
C LEU A 88 9.08 -0.56 -8.28
N GLU A 89 9.47 -1.60 -9.01
CA GLU A 89 9.50 -1.58 -10.48
C GLU A 89 8.10 -1.29 -11.06
N SER A 90 7.05 -1.88 -10.48
CA SER A 90 5.67 -1.61 -10.91
C SER A 90 5.26 -0.16 -10.66
N ILE A 91 5.70 0.43 -9.55
CA ILE A 91 5.44 1.84 -9.23
C ILE A 91 6.21 2.76 -10.19
N GLU A 92 7.46 2.43 -10.51
CA GLU A 92 8.28 3.20 -11.45
C GLU A 92 7.68 3.20 -12.87
N VAL A 93 7.14 2.07 -13.33
CA VAL A 93 6.45 1.98 -14.63
C VAL A 93 5.15 2.81 -14.67
N PHE A 94 4.52 3.06 -13.52
CA PHE A 94 3.30 3.86 -13.43
C PHE A 94 3.55 5.37 -13.51
N ILE A 95 4.69 5.85 -12.98
CA ILE A 95 5.07 7.27 -12.88
C ILE A 95 5.59 7.78 -14.24
#